data_AF-A0A8I2ZYR1-F1
#
_entry.id   AF-A0A8I2ZYR1-F1
#
_cell.length_a   1.000
_cell.length_b   1.000
_cell.length_c   1.000
_cell.angle_alpha   90.00
_cell.angle_beta   90.00
_cell.angle_gamma   90.00
#
_symmetry.space_group_name_H-M   'P 1'
#
loop_
_entity.id
_entity.type
_entity.pdbx_description
1 polymer ?
#
loop_
_entity_poly.entity_id
_entity_poly.type
_entity_poly.pdbx_seq_one_letter_code
_entity_poly.pdbx_strand_id
1 'polypeptide(L)'
;MAEKTLFPWLERPRNFPSRDSDSQFIPEKVRQPRPTTNTHSRLPTDHQNLQSWRAYYRKKRAFEAGRQEANTRIGAKRIHTVRTRGGNHKYRALRLDSGNFAWASEGTTRKTRVIGVAYHPSNNELVRTNTLTKSAVIQIDAAPFRQWYEAHYGQALGRRRQQKQAAAAGKPVEEEVKKSKAVEKKQAARFAAQGKVDPALEKQFEAGRLYAVIASRPGQSGRCDGYILEGEELAFYQRKLHK
;
A
#
# COMPACT_ATOMS: atom_id res chain seq x y z
N MET A 1 15.64 36.10 73.61
CA MET A 1 17.06 35.78 73.38
C MET A 1 17.13 34.26 73.22
N ALA A 2 17.43 33.78 72.02
CA ALA A 2 17.64 32.35 71.75
C ALA A 2 18.88 32.23 70.88
N GLU A 3 19.78 31.35 71.32
CA GLU A 3 21.19 31.27 70.97
C GLU A 3 21.45 30.82 69.53
N LYS A 4 22.49 31.44 68.95
CA LYS A 4 23.10 31.09 67.68
C LYS A 4 23.99 29.87 67.88
N THR A 5 23.68 28.76 67.23
CA THR A 5 24.62 27.65 67.03
C THR A 5 25.23 27.72 65.64
N LEU A 6 26.56 27.79 65.63
CA LEU A 6 27.44 27.78 64.48
C LEU A 6 27.60 26.34 63.92
N PHE A 7 27.83 26.30 62.61
CA PHE A 7 28.18 25.15 61.77
C PHE A 7 29.26 24.24 62.35
N PRO A 8 29.20 22.93 62.05
CA PRO A 8 30.28 22.38 61.22
C PRO A 8 29.82 21.25 60.29
N TRP A 9 30.30 21.22 59.04
CA TRP A 9 30.89 20.02 58.40
C TRP A 9 31.19 20.26 56.91
N LEU A 10 32.49 20.18 56.63
CA LEU A 10 33.17 19.61 55.47
C LEU A 10 32.96 20.15 54.04
N GLU A 11 34.04 20.79 53.60
CA GLU A 11 34.61 20.75 52.25
C GLU A 11 34.30 19.45 51.48
N ARG A 12 33.70 19.60 50.29
CA ARG A 12 33.93 18.71 49.15
C ARG A 12 34.06 19.55 47.88
N PRO A 13 35.08 19.31 47.05
CA PRO A 13 35.23 20.03 45.78
C PRO A 13 34.05 19.71 44.86
N ARG A 14 33.43 20.76 44.29
CA ARG A 14 32.49 20.60 43.18
C ARG A 14 33.27 20.13 41.96
N ASN A 15 33.24 18.82 41.73
CA ASN A 15 33.72 18.21 40.51
C ASN A 15 32.78 18.64 39.36
N PHE A 16 33.17 19.68 38.63
CA PHE A 16 32.51 20.03 37.37
C PHE A 16 32.95 19.01 36.31
N PRO A 17 32.03 18.24 35.70
CA PRO A 17 32.41 17.46 34.53
C PRO A 17 32.86 18.43 33.43
N SER A 18 34.07 18.21 32.92
CA SER A 18 34.65 18.92 31.79
C SER A 18 33.70 18.84 30.60
N ARG A 19 33.38 20.02 30.07
CA ARG A 19 32.53 20.22 28.90
C ARG A 19 33.34 19.90 27.65
N ASP A 20 33.64 18.61 27.44
CA ASP A 20 34.26 18.10 26.22
C ASP A 20 33.39 17.01 25.61
N SER A 21 32.47 17.46 24.75
CA SER A 21 32.16 16.83 23.47
C SER A 21 31.08 17.69 22.83
N ASP A 22 31.48 18.46 21.82
CA ASP A 22 30.58 19.07 20.86
C ASP A 22 29.82 17.97 20.10
N SER A 23 28.87 17.31 20.74
CA SER A 23 27.74 16.72 20.02
C SER A 23 26.89 17.89 19.60
N GLN A 24 27.24 18.48 18.46
CA GLN A 24 26.39 19.40 17.75
C GLN A 24 25.00 18.76 17.68
N PHE A 25 24.07 19.26 18.50
CA PHE A 25 22.66 19.05 18.29
C PHE A 25 22.36 19.73 16.96
N ILE A 26 22.51 19.00 15.86
CA ILE A 26 22.14 19.45 14.53
C ILE A 26 20.62 19.59 14.61
N PRO A 27 20.05 20.81 14.62
CA PRO A 27 18.62 20.94 14.53
C PRO A 27 18.22 20.23 13.24
N GLU A 28 17.32 19.26 13.35
CA GLU A 28 16.73 18.60 12.18
C GLU A 28 16.30 19.72 11.24
N LYS A 29 17.05 19.90 10.13
CA LYS A 29 16.81 20.97 9.16
C LYS A 29 15.31 20.96 8.90
N VAL A 30 14.61 22.01 9.33
CA VAL A 30 13.21 22.22 8.97
C VAL A 30 13.20 22.26 7.45
N ARG A 31 12.89 21.10 6.86
CA ARG A 31 13.17 20.83 5.46
C ARG A 31 12.17 21.69 4.68
N GLN A 32 12.67 22.77 4.09
CA GLN A 32 11.81 23.75 3.45
C GLN A 32 10.90 23.08 2.41
N PRO A 33 9.62 23.45 2.32
CA PRO A 33 8.68 22.85 1.39
C PRO A 33 9.17 23.01 -0.05
N ARG A 34 9.12 21.92 -0.83
CA ARG A 34 9.53 21.93 -2.24
C ARG A 34 8.50 22.72 -3.06
N PRO A 35 8.91 23.73 -3.86
CA PRO A 35 7.96 24.51 -4.66
C PRO A 35 7.37 23.64 -5.77
N THR A 36 6.08 23.80 -6.07
CA THR A 36 5.41 23.09 -7.17
C THR A 36 5.29 23.91 -8.45
N THR A 37 5.83 25.13 -8.50
CA THR A 37 5.69 26.01 -9.66
C THR A 37 6.83 25.88 -10.67
N ASN A 38 6.49 26.11 -11.94
CA ASN A 38 7.43 26.04 -13.05
C ASN A 38 8.33 27.29 -13.17
N THR A 39 8.25 28.22 -12.22
CA THR A 39 9.03 29.48 -12.24
C THR A 39 10.52 29.26 -12.06
N HIS A 40 10.92 28.09 -11.54
CA HIS A 40 12.32 27.70 -11.34
C HIS A 40 12.83 26.81 -12.49
N SER A 41 12.04 26.60 -13.55
CA SER A 41 12.43 25.86 -14.75
C SER A 41 12.95 26.80 -15.84
N ARG A 42 13.68 26.23 -16.80
CA ARG A 42 14.09 26.96 -18.00
C ARG A 42 12.88 27.28 -18.89
N LEU A 43 12.98 28.35 -19.66
CA LEU A 43 11.99 28.63 -20.70
C LEU A 43 12.19 27.64 -21.86
N PRO A 44 11.12 27.06 -22.42
CA PRO A 44 11.21 26.43 -23.74
C PRO A 44 11.67 27.51 -24.72
N THR A 45 12.76 27.25 -25.44
CA THR A 45 13.29 28.17 -26.46
C THR A 45 13.11 27.50 -27.81
N ASP A 46 12.37 28.15 -28.71
CA ASP A 46 12.47 27.86 -30.14
C ASP A 46 13.79 28.44 -30.62
N HIS A 47 14.65 27.59 -31.17
CA HIS A 47 15.82 27.85 -31.99
C HIS A 47 16.72 29.07 -31.65
N GLN A 48 17.98 28.76 -31.34
CA GLN A 48 19.14 29.66 -31.46
C GLN A 48 19.10 30.96 -30.63
N ASN A 49 19.01 30.86 -29.31
CA ASN A 49 19.77 31.81 -28.46
C ASN A 49 19.91 31.33 -27.02
N LEU A 50 20.99 31.78 -26.38
CA LEU A 50 21.52 31.35 -25.09
C LEU A 50 20.44 31.06 -24.02
N GLN A 51 20.58 29.91 -23.36
CA GLN A 51 19.71 29.41 -22.31
C GLN A 51 19.49 30.44 -21.19
N SER A 52 18.43 31.23 -21.30
CA SER A 52 18.09 32.24 -20.29
C SER A 52 17.26 31.61 -19.18
N TRP A 53 17.76 31.75 -17.95
CA TRP A 53 17.02 31.34 -16.76
C TRP A 53 15.88 32.32 -16.51
N ARG A 54 14.72 31.83 -16.09
CA ARG A 54 13.60 32.71 -15.68
C ARG A 54 14.06 33.62 -14.54
N ALA A 55 13.89 34.92 -14.70
CA ALA A 55 14.21 35.88 -13.65
C ALA A 55 13.34 35.64 -12.41
N TYR A 56 13.96 35.62 -11.24
CA TYR A 56 13.28 35.44 -9.97
C TYR A 56 12.58 36.73 -9.54
N TYR A 57 11.28 36.82 -9.75
CA TYR A 57 10.50 38.04 -9.49
C TYR A 57 9.82 38.09 -8.11
N ARG A 58 9.72 36.95 -7.40
CA ARG A 58 9.07 36.89 -6.08
C ARG A 58 9.52 35.70 -5.23
N LYS A 59 9.35 35.84 -3.91
CA LYS A 59 9.54 34.76 -2.93
C LYS A 59 8.54 33.60 -3.12
N LYS A 60 8.93 32.40 -2.64
CA LYS A 60 8.07 31.21 -2.59
C LYS A 60 6.84 31.49 -1.73
N ARG A 61 5.65 31.10 -2.20
CA ARG A 61 4.38 31.33 -1.49
C ARG A 61 3.85 30.03 -0.89
N ALA A 62 3.08 30.14 0.19
CA ALA A 62 2.51 28.98 0.90
C ALA A 62 1.60 28.11 0.01
N PHE A 63 0.95 28.68 -1.00
CA PHE A 63 0.12 27.91 -1.95
C PHE A 63 0.94 27.08 -2.96
N GLU A 64 2.25 27.34 -3.08
CA GLU A 64 3.19 26.58 -3.91
C GLU A 64 3.90 25.48 -3.11
N ALA A 65 3.57 25.33 -1.83
CA ALA A 65 4.24 24.40 -0.93
C ALA A 65 3.88 22.94 -1.25
N GLY A 66 4.86 22.20 -1.76
CA GLY A 66 4.87 20.74 -1.79
C GLY A 66 5.27 20.16 -0.45
N ARG A 67 4.83 18.93 -0.20
CA ARG A 67 5.19 18.14 1.00
C ARG A 67 6.02 16.93 0.58
N GLN A 68 6.80 16.37 1.50
CA GLN A 68 7.51 15.12 1.26
C GLN A 68 6.54 14.00 0.89
N GLU A 69 6.98 13.05 0.06
CA GLU A 69 6.21 11.84 -0.26
C GLU A 69 6.00 10.95 0.97
N ALA A 70 4.98 10.10 0.93
CA ALA A 70 4.63 9.23 2.06
C ALA A 70 5.41 7.91 2.07
N ASN A 71 5.84 7.41 0.90
CA ASN A 71 6.53 6.12 0.73
C ASN A 71 5.90 4.99 1.54
N THR A 72 4.58 4.81 1.34
CA THR A 72 3.78 3.81 2.03
C THR A 72 4.38 2.42 1.87
N ARG A 73 4.61 1.70 2.96
CA ARG A 73 5.13 0.33 2.95
C ARG A 73 4.10 -0.68 3.44
N ILE A 74 4.36 -1.95 3.19
CA ILE A 74 3.56 -3.04 3.75
C ILE A 74 3.85 -3.16 5.26
N GLY A 75 2.80 -3.22 6.08
CA GLY A 75 2.92 -3.42 7.52
C GLY A 75 1.69 -2.96 8.29
N ALA A 76 1.73 -3.07 9.62
CA ALA A 76 0.62 -2.70 10.49
C ALA A 76 0.12 -1.27 10.19
N LYS A 77 -1.20 -1.14 10.02
CA LYS A 77 -1.86 0.09 9.56
C LYS A 77 -1.44 1.31 10.37
N ARG A 78 -0.76 2.25 9.73
CA ARG A 78 -0.36 3.56 10.30
C ARG A 78 -0.66 4.67 9.32
N ILE A 79 -1.60 5.54 9.68
CA ILE A 79 -2.08 6.64 8.84
C ILE A 79 -1.98 7.94 9.63
N HIS A 80 -1.39 8.96 9.03
CA HIS A 80 -1.32 10.32 9.59
C HIS A 80 -2.26 11.25 8.86
N THR A 81 -3.03 12.03 9.60
CA THR A 81 -3.88 13.07 9.05
C THR A 81 -3.07 14.34 8.80
N VAL A 82 -3.17 14.90 7.60
CA VAL A 82 -2.48 16.13 7.21
C VAL A 82 -3.49 17.19 6.80
N ARG A 83 -3.48 18.32 7.50
CA ARG A 83 -4.26 19.50 7.12
C ARG A 83 -3.74 20.10 5.81
N THR A 84 -4.67 20.41 4.93
CA THR A 84 -4.43 21.02 3.62
C THR A 84 -5.14 22.36 3.50
N ARG A 85 -4.93 23.04 2.38
CA ARG A 85 -5.54 24.35 2.10
C ARG A 85 -7.07 24.23 2.14
N GLY A 86 -7.74 25.27 2.67
CA GLY A 86 -9.19 25.33 2.77
C GLY A 86 -9.78 24.50 3.91
N GLY A 87 -8.97 24.07 4.89
CA GLY A 87 -9.47 23.32 6.06
C GLY A 87 -9.67 21.82 5.82
N ASN A 88 -9.42 21.33 4.60
CA ASN A 88 -9.55 19.92 4.25
C ASN A 88 -8.44 19.05 4.86
N HIS A 89 -8.72 17.76 5.02
CA HIS A 89 -7.78 16.77 5.51
C HIS A 89 -7.43 15.76 4.41
N LYS A 90 -6.16 15.37 4.36
CA LYS A 90 -5.68 14.24 3.56
C LYS A 90 -5.05 13.20 4.48
N TYR A 91 -5.17 11.94 4.11
CA TYR A 91 -4.68 10.82 4.91
C TYR A 91 -3.42 10.25 4.27
N ARG A 92 -2.30 10.37 4.99
CA ARG A 92 -1.01 9.81 4.56
C ARG A 92 -0.82 8.46 5.20
N ALA A 93 -1.03 7.41 4.43
CA ALA A 93 -0.60 6.09 4.84
C ALA A 93 0.93 6.03 4.87
N LEU A 94 1.50 5.61 6.00
CA LEU A 94 2.91 5.22 6.10
C LEU A 94 3.05 3.70 5.98
N ARG A 95 2.09 2.97 6.55
CA ARG A 95 2.03 1.51 6.50
C ARG A 95 0.60 1.04 6.29
N LEU A 96 0.41 0.07 5.39
CA LEU A 96 -0.86 -0.63 5.15
C LEU A 96 -0.58 -2.11 4.93
N ASP A 97 -1.44 -2.97 5.43
CA ASP A 97 -1.39 -4.42 5.27
C ASP A 97 -2.55 -4.97 4.44
N SER A 98 -3.62 -4.19 4.30
CA SER A 98 -4.88 -4.61 3.71
C SER A 98 -5.51 -3.49 2.88
N GLY A 99 -6.36 -3.91 1.93
CA GLY A 99 -6.98 -3.05 0.95
C GLY A 99 -8.29 -3.63 0.43
N ASN A 100 -9.13 -2.81 -0.20
CA ASN A 100 -10.33 -3.30 -0.87
C ASN A 100 -10.03 -3.53 -2.35
N PHE A 101 -10.22 -4.78 -2.80
CA PHE A 101 -9.99 -5.17 -4.17
C PHE A 101 -11.29 -5.63 -4.82
N ALA A 102 -11.53 -5.16 -6.03
CA ALA A 102 -12.68 -5.54 -6.84
C ALA A 102 -12.30 -6.68 -7.80
N TRP A 103 -13.16 -7.70 -7.88
CA TRP A 103 -13.20 -8.68 -8.95
C TRP A 103 -14.23 -8.17 -9.97
N ALA A 104 -13.77 -7.72 -11.14
CA ALA A 104 -14.59 -6.98 -12.07
C ALA A 104 -15.63 -7.87 -12.77
N SER A 105 -15.23 -9.06 -13.26
CA SER A 105 -16.16 -9.98 -13.94
C SER A 105 -17.33 -10.42 -13.05
N GLU A 106 -17.08 -10.60 -11.76
CA GLU A 106 -18.06 -11.07 -10.77
C GLU A 106 -18.78 -9.94 -10.02
N GLY A 107 -18.40 -8.68 -10.25
CA GLY A 107 -18.99 -7.52 -9.57
C GLY A 107 -18.85 -7.54 -8.04
N THR A 108 -17.84 -8.21 -7.49
CA THR A 108 -17.66 -8.35 -6.04
C THR A 108 -16.43 -7.61 -5.54
N THR A 109 -16.48 -7.05 -4.34
CA THR A 109 -15.34 -6.38 -3.71
C THR A 109 -15.12 -6.96 -2.33
N ARG A 110 -13.87 -7.29 -2.00
CA ARG A 110 -13.50 -7.83 -0.69
C ARG A 110 -12.27 -7.15 -0.15
N LYS A 111 -12.23 -7.03 1.17
CA LYS A 111 -11.03 -6.62 1.90
C LYS A 111 -10.07 -7.79 1.92
N THR A 112 -8.88 -7.62 1.36
CA THR A 112 -7.84 -8.65 1.34
C THR A 112 -6.52 -8.10 1.85
N ARG A 113 -5.65 -9.02 2.26
CA ARG A 113 -4.29 -8.70 2.69
C ARG A 113 -3.39 -8.52 1.46
N VAL A 114 -2.57 -7.48 1.48
CA VAL A 114 -1.51 -7.24 0.49
C VAL A 114 -0.26 -8.00 0.94
N ILE A 115 0.28 -8.83 0.05
CA ILE A 115 1.44 -9.69 0.34
C ILE A 115 2.73 -8.96 -0.04
N GLY A 116 2.80 -8.46 -1.28
CA GLY A 116 4.01 -7.87 -1.84
C GLY A 116 3.74 -7.14 -3.15
N VAL A 117 4.68 -6.27 -3.53
CA VAL A 117 4.68 -5.62 -4.85
C VAL A 117 5.44 -6.51 -5.81
N ALA A 118 4.82 -6.88 -6.94
CA ALA A 118 5.43 -7.75 -7.94
C ALA A 118 6.06 -6.95 -9.09
N TYR A 119 5.41 -5.88 -9.52
CA TYR A 119 5.87 -5.04 -10.63
C TYR A 119 5.41 -3.60 -10.45
N HIS A 120 6.21 -2.66 -10.95
CA HIS A 120 5.83 -1.25 -10.99
C HIS A 120 6.26 -0.62 -12.33
N PRO A 121 5.35 -0.01 -13.10
CA PRO A 121 5.65 0.48 -14.45
C PRO A 121 6.67 1.64 -14.48
N SER A 122 6.65 2.52 -13.47
CA SER A 122 7.51 3.72 -13.47
C SER A 122 8.92 3.52 -12.90
N ASN A 123 9.10 2.63 -11.90
CA ASN A 123 10.39 2.50 -11.20
C ASN A 123 10.49 1.13 -10.50
N ASN A 124 11.55 0.38 -10.79
CA ASN A 124 11.79 -0.93 -10.21
C ASN A 124 12.24 -0.88 -8.73
N GLU A 125 12.80 0.22 -8.26
CA GLU A 125 13.18 0.38 -6.86
C GLU A 125 11.97 0.36 -5.91
N LEU A 126 10.79 0.71 -6.42
CA LEU A 126 9.54 0.61 -5.67
C LEU A 126 9.10 -0.84 -5.43
N VAL A 127 9.50 -1.76 -6.31
CA VAL A 127 9.29 -3.20 -6.16
C VAL A 127 10.20 -3.73 -5.05
N ARG A 128 11.50 -3.42 -5.11
CA ARG A 128 12.52 -3.88 -4.13
C ARG A 128 12.19 -3.46 -2.70
N THR A 129 11.60 -2.28 -2.53
CA THR A 129 11.25 -1.72 -1.23
C THR A 129 9.82 -2.04 -0.76
N ASN A 130 9.04 -2.78 -1.55
CA ASN A 130 7.61 -3.03 -1.31
C ASN A 130 6.81 -1.75 -1.04
N THR A 131 7.00 -0.73 -1.88
CA THR A 131 6.33 0.56 -1.74
C THR A 131 4.98 0.55 -2.47
N LEU A 132 3.91 0.91 -1.76
CA LEU A 132 2.53 0.92 -2.27
C LEU A 132 2.18 2.28 -2.90
N THR A 133 2.07 2.29 -4.21
CA THR A 133 1.74 3.46 -5.06
C THR A 133 0.63 3.12 -6.04
N LYS A 134 0.03 4.14 -6.65
CA LYS A 134 -0.92 3.94 -7.76
C LYS A 134 -0.20 3.22 -8.90
N SER A 135 -0.89 2.28 -9.55
CA SER A 135 -0.43 1.48 -10.68
C SER A 135 0.63 0.43 -10.33
N ALA A 136 0.96 0.24 -9.06
CA ALA A 136 1.75 -0.91 -8.64
C ALA A 136 0.92 -2.19 -8.83
N VAL A 137 1.54 -3.19 -9.48
CA VAL A 137 1.01 -4.55 -9.56
C VAL A 137 1.47 -5.28 -8.31
N ILE A 138 0.51 -5.77 -7.55
CA ILE A 138 0.72 -6.41 -6.26
C ILE A 138 0.18 -7.83 -6.26
N GLN A 139 0.69 -8.64 -5.33
CA GLN A 139 0.11 -9.93 -4.97
C GLN A 139 -0.79 -9.74 -3.76
N ILE A 140 -2.04 -10.19 -3.86
CA ILE A 140 -3.02 -10.20 -2.78
C ILE A 140 -3.40 -11.62 -2.40
N ASP A 141 -3.91 -11.79 -1.18
CA ASP A 141 -4.48 -13.05 -0.72
C ASP A 141 -5.78 -13.40 -1.47
N ALA A 142 -5.87 -14.65 -1.95
CA ALA A 142 -7.04 -15.16 -2.67
C ALA A 142 -8.15 -15.69 -1.73
N ALA A 143 -7.85 -15.94 -0.44
CA ALA A 143 -8.78 -16.62 0.47
C ALA A 143 -10.16 -15.93 0.60
N PRO A 144 -10.27 -14.60 0.73
CA PRO A 144 -11.58 -13.93 0.85
C PRO A 144 -12.44 -14.06 -0.42
N PHE A 145 -11.82 -14.14 -1.59
CA PHE A 145 -12.54 -14.32 -2.86
C PHE A 145 -12.94 -15.78 -3.06
N ARG A 146 -12.10 -16.73 -2.65
CA ARG A 146 -12.43 -18.17 -2.69
C ARG A 146 -13.64 -18.50 -1.81
N GLN A 147 -13.65 -17.99 -0.57
CA GLN A 147 -14.77 -18.15 0.36
C GLN A 147 -16.07 -17.56 -0.21
N TRP A 148 -15.98 -16.40 -0.86
CA TRP A 148 -17.14 -15.80 -1.52
C TRP A 148 -17.62 -16.64 -2.71
N TYR A 149 -16.72 -17.13 -3.55
CA TYR A 149 -17.05 -17.94 -4.72
C TYR A 149 -17.76 -19.25 -4.31
N GLU A 150 -17.25 -19.93 -3.28
CA GLU A 150 -17.86 -21.15 -2.72
C GLU A 150 -19.26 -20.89 -2.15
N ALA A 151 -19.46 -19.75 -1.47
CA ALA A 151 -20.78 -19.37 -0.98
C ALA A 151 -21.75 -18.96 -2.11
N HIS A 152 -21.24 -18.33 -3.18
CA HIS A 152 -22.05 -17.78 -4.25
C HIS A 152 -22.49 -18.84 -5.28
N TYR A 153 -21.56 -19.71 -5.68
CA TYR A 153 -21.74 -20.73 -6.71
C TYR A 153 -21.85 -22.15 -6.17
N GLY A 154 -21.50 -22.40 -4.91
CA GLY A 154 -21.52 -23.75 -4.33
C GLY A 154 -20.40 -24.67 -4.81
N GLN A 155 -19.51 -24.19 -5.70
CA GLN A 155 -18.39 -24.93 -6.27
C GLN A 155 -17.07 -24.44 -5.66
N ALA A 156 -16.13 -25.36 -5.44
CA ALA A 156 -14.79 -25.02 -4.98
C ALA A 156 -13.91 -24.50 -6.13
N LEU A 157 -13.24 -23.36 -5.91
CA LEU A 157 -12.32 -22.74 -6.88
C LEU A 157 -10.86 -22.92 -6.42
N GLY A 158 -10.00 -23.45 -7.31
CA GLY A 158 -8.57 -23.60 -7.04
C GLY A 158 -8.19 -24.73 -6.07
N ARG A 159 -9.11 -25.63 -5.71
CA ARG A 159 -8.81 -26.79 -4.83
C ARG A 159 -8.29 -28.03 -5.56
N ARG A 160 -8.06 -27.98 -6.88
CA ARG A 160 -7.76 -29.16 -7.71
C ARG A 160 -6.52 -29.94 -7.23
N ARG A 161 -5.47 -29.25 -6.75
CA ARG A 161 -4.27 -29.88 -6.18
C ARG A 161 -4.43 -30.34 -4.74
N GLN A 162 -5.18 -29.60 -3.94
CA GLN A 162 -5.52 -29.97 -2.55
C GLN A 162 -6.43 -31.20 -2.52
N GLN A 163 -7.37 -31.32 -3.46
CA GLN A 163 -8.22 -32.50 -3.63
C GLN A 163 -7.41 -33.73 -4.05
N LYS A 164 -6.42 -33.59 -4.94
CA LYS A 164 -5.48 -34.68 -5.28
C LYS A 164 -4.64 -35.14 -4.09
N GLN A 165 -4.20 -34.23 -3.23
CA GLN A 165 -3.43 -34.56 -2.03
C GLN A 165 -4.31 -35.12 -0.91
N ALA A 166 -5.53 -34.61 -0.72
CA ALA A 166 -6.50 -35.12 0.25
C ALA A 166 -7.01 -36.52 -0.14
N ALA A 167 -7.22 -36.78 -1.44
CA ALA A 167 -7.55 -38.11 -1.96
C ALA A 167 -6.40 -39.12 -1.74
N ALA A 168 -5.14 -38.67 -1.78
CA ALA A 168 -3.97 -39.50 -1.45
C ALA A 168 -3.77 -39.71 0.06
N ALA A 169 -4.37 -38.87 0.91
CA ALA A 169 -4.19 -38.87 2.37
C ALA A 169 -5.44 -39.31 3.17
N GLY A 170 -6.52 -39.73 2.51
CA GLY A 170 -7.72 -40.31 3.15
C GLY A 170 -8.50 -39.39 4.09
N LYS A 171 -8.31 -38.06 4.03
CA LYS A 171 -9.07 -37.10 4.85
C LYS A 171 -10.31 -36.60 4.12
N PRO A 172 -11.51 -36.58 4.75
CA PRO A 172 -12.69 -36.01 4.14
C PRO A 172 -12.49 -34.51 3.94
N VAL A 173 -12.73 -34.04 2.73
CA VAL A 173 -12.78 -32.61 2.40
C VAL A 173 -14.06 -32.07 3.03
N GLU A 174 -13.91 -31.32 4.12
CA GLU A 174 -14.85 -30.40 4.80
C GLU A 174 -16.35 -30.75 4.76
N GLU A 175 -16.95 -30.90 5.95
CA GLU A 175 -18.38 -31.13 6.20
C GLU A 175 -19.30 -30.46 5.18
N GLU A 176 -20.02 -31.27 4.41
CA GLU A 176 -21.12 -30.81 3.58
C GLU A 176 -22.20 -30.21 4.47
N VAL A 177 -22.15 -28.88 4.63
CA VAL A 177 -23.25 -28.14 5.23
C VAL A 177 -24.48 -28.43 4.37
N LYS A 178 -25.43 -29.18 4.91
CA LYS A 178 -26.69 -29.53 4.24
C LYS A 178 -27.42 -28.24 3.86
N LYS A 179 -27.38 -27.89 2.57
CA LYS A 179 -28.11 -26.73 2.03
C LYS A 179 -29.53 -27.18 1.66
N SER A 180 -30.45 -26.22 1.64
CA SER A 180 -31.79 -26.50 1.12
C SER A 180 -31.73 -26.65 -0.40
N LYS A 181 -32.58 -27.53 -0.97
CA LYS A 181 -32.68 -27.76 -2.42
C LYS A 181 -32.89 -26.48 -3.24
N ALA A 182 -33.55 -25.47 -2.64
CA ALA A 182 -33.75 -24.17 -3.26
C ALA A 182 -32.45 -23.37 -3.43
N VAL A 183 -31.52 -23.46 -2.47
CA VAL A 183 -30.21 -22.80 -2.53
C VAL A 183 -29.33 -23.47 -3.58
N GLU A 184 -29.32 -24.81 -3.62
CA GLU A 184 -28.58 -25.57 -4.63
C GLU A 184 -29.05 -25.23 -6.05
N LYS A 185 -30.37 -25.19 -6.28
CA LYS A 185 -30.95 -24.78 -7.57
C LYS A 185 -30.52 -23.35 -7.96
N LYS A 186 -30.49 -22.42 -7.01
CA LYS A 186 -30.03 -21.04 -7.25
C LYS A 186 -28.53 -20.99 -7.57
N GLN A 187 -27.72 -21.75 -6.85
CA GLN A 187 -26.27 -21.84 -7.06
C GLN A 187 -25.93 -22.42 -8.43
N ALA A 188 -26.58 -23.53 -8.81
CA ALA A 188 -26.42 -24.15 -10.12
C ALA A 188 -26.84 -23.21 -11.26
N ALA A 189 -27.97 -22.51 -11.11
CA ALA A 189 -28.43 -21.53 -12.12
C ALA A 189 -27.43 -20.37 -12.32
N ARG A 190 -26.85 -19.85 -11.23
CA ARG A 190 -25.81 -18.80 -11.31
C ARG A 190 -24.54 -19.32 -11.96
N PHE A 191 -24.09 -20.51 -11.56
CA PHE A 191 -22.87 -21.11 -12.08
C PHE A 191 -22.98 -21.34 -13.59
N ALA A 192 -24.13 -21.82 -14.07
CA ALA A 192 -24.38 -22.00 -15.50
C ALA A 192 -24.34 -20.67 -16.28
N ALA A 193 -24.75 -19.56 -15.68
CA ALA A 193 -24.78 -18.25 -16.32
C ALA A 193 -23.40 -17.59 -16.41
N GLN A 194 -22.64 -17.54 -15.30
CA GLN A 194 -21.42 -16.73 -15.21
C GLN A 194 -20.27 -17.40 -14.44
N GLY A 195 -20.47 -18.59 -13.87
CA GLY A 195 -19.49 -19.19 -12.94
C GLY A 195 -18.20 -19.72 -13.59
N LYS A 196 -18.06 -19.69 -14.92
CA LYS A 196 -16.84 -20.15 -15.60
C LYS A 196 -15.75 -19.09 -15.52
N VAL A 197 -14.71 -19.39 -14.74
CA VAL A 197 -13.56 -18.50 -14.52
C VAL A 197 -12.48 -18.75 -15.57
N ASP A 198 -11.75 -17.70 -15.96
CA ASP A 198 -10.63 -17.80 -16.88
C ASP A 198 -9.53 -18.74 -16.35
N PRO A 199 -8.99 -19.67 -17.17
CA PRO A 199 -7.98 -20.63 -16.71
C PRO A 199 -6.70 -20.00 -16.13
N ALA A 200 -6.31 -18.79 -16.55
CA ALA A 200 -5.13 -18.13 -15.99
C ALA A 200 -5.41 -17.61 -14.56
N LEU A 201 -6.65 -17.22 -14.28
CA LEU A 201 -7.09 -16.82 -12.95
C LEU A 201 -7.29 -18.04 -12.04
N GLU A 202 -7.81 -19.16 -12.55
CA GLU A 202 -7.91 -20.42 -11.79
C GLU A 202 -6.55 -20.89 -11.23
N LYS A 203 -5.49 -20.80 -12.04
CA LYS A 203 -4.12 -21.11 -11.60
C LYS A 203 -3.65 -20.24 -10.43
N GLN A 204 -4.06 -18.97 -10.40
CA GLN A 204 -3.73 -18.06 -9.30
C GLN A 204 -4.53 -18.37 -8.03
N PHE A 205 -5.81 -18.75 -8.17
CA PHE A 205 -6.61 -19.24 -7.06
C PHE A 205 -6.01 -20.52 -6.44
N GLU A 206 -5.44 -21.40 -7.25
CA GLU A 206 -4.71 -22.59 -6.79
C GLU A 206 -3.41 -22.21 -6.05
N ALA A 207 -2.67 -21.23 -6.56
CA ALA A 207 -1.49 -20.68 -5.87
C ALA A 207 -1.84 -19.93 -4.57
N GLY A 208 -3.11 -19.57 -4.39
CA GLY A 208 -3.61 -18.81 -3.24
C GLY A 208 -3.24 -17.32 -3.25
N ARG A 209 -2.73 -16.81 -4.38
CA ARG A 209 -2.33 -15.42 -4.54
C ARG A 209 -2.82 -14.90 -5.87
N LEU A 210 -3.52 -13.77 -5.86
CA LEU A 210 -4.00 -13.10 -7.07
C LEU A 210 -3.13 -11.89 -7.39
N TYR A 211 -2.94 -11.60 -8.67
CA TYR A 211 -2.38 -10.33 -9.10
C TYR A 211 -3.46 -9.25 -9.17
N ALA A 212 -3.16 -8.09 -8.61
CA ALA A 212 -4.05 -6.94 -8.59
C ALA A 212 -3.28 -5.64 -8.85
N VAL A 213 -3.97 -4.61 -9.33
CA VAL A 213 -3.42 -3.27 -9.52
C VAL A 213 -4.02 -2.32 -8.51
N ILE A 214 -3.16 -1.54 -7.85
CA ILE A 214 -3.60 -0.45 -6.98
C ILE A 214 -4.09 0.73 -7.83
N ALA A 215 -5.38 1.04 -7.74
CA ALA A 215 -5.98 2.20 -8.42
C ALA A 215 -5.95 3.47 -7.55
N SER A 216 -5.96 3.30 -6.22
CA SER A 216 -5.93 4.40 -5.25
C SER A 216 -4.55 5.05 -5.14
N ARG A 217 -4.48 6.19 -4.42
CA ARG A 217 -3.22 6.87 -4.06
C ARG A 217 -3.03 6.83 -2.55
N PRO A 218 -2.38 5.80 -1.98
CA PRO A 218 -2.28 5.60 -0.52
C PRO A 218 -1.69 6.80 0.23
N GLY A 219 -0.75 7.53 -0.38
CA GLY A 219 -0.15 8.73 0.22
C GLY A 219 -1.05 9.98 0.24
N GLN A 220 -2.26 9.92 -0.30
CA GLN A 220 -3.25 11.01 -0.29
C GLN A 220 -4.59 10.57 0.33
N SER A 221 -5.06 9.37 -0.03
CA SER A 221 -6.33 8.82 0.45
C SER A 221 -6.20 7.99 1.73
N GLY A 222 -5.00 7.51 2.06
CA GLY A 222 -4.79 6.60 3.19
C GLY A 222 -5.29 5.17 2.96
N ARG A 223 -5.67 4.83 1.72
CA ARG A 223 -6.23 3.52 1.35
C ARG A 223 -5.45 2.88 0.21
N CYS A 224 -5.41 1.55 0.20
CA CYS A 224 -4.79 0.73 -0.83
C CYS A 224 -5.89 -0.05 -1.56
N ASP A 225 -6.65 0.63 -2.41
CA ASP A 225 -7.79 0.03 -3.12
C ASP A 225 -7.41 -0.22 -4.58
N GLY A 226 -7.98 -1.26 -5.16
CA GLY A 226 -7.60 -1.71 -6.49
C GLY A 226 -8.58 -2.71 -7.09
N TYR A 227 -8.15 -3.35 -8.16
CA TYR A 227 -8.91 -4.39 -8.85
C TYR A 227 -7.98 -5.55 -9.24
N ILE A 228 -8.55 -6.74 -9.36
CA ILE A 228 -7.85 -7.96 -9.77
C ILE A 228 -7.59 -7.91 -11.27
N LEU A 229 -6.42 -8.39 -11.69
CA LEU A 229 -6.06 -8.49 -13.09
C LEU A 229 -6.72 -9.70 -13.75
N GLU A 230 -7.41 -9.46 -14.86
CA GLU A 230 -8.16 -10.46 -15.62
C GLU A 230 -7.82 -10.40 -17.12
N GLY A 231 -8.09 -11.48 -17.85
CA GLY A 231 -8.03 -11.54 -19.31
C GLY A 231 -6.69 -11.08 -19.91
N GLU A 232 -6.77 -10.20 -20.92
CA GLU A 232 -5.60 -9.68 -21.65
C GLU A 232 -4.66 -8.85 -20.77
N GLU A 233 -5.22 -8.11 -19.81
CA GLU A 233 -4.43 -7.29 -18.89
C GLU A 233 -3.56 -8.19 -18.01
N LEU A 234 -4.13 -9.28 -17.50
CA LEU A 234 -3.38 -10.28 -16.76
C LEU A 234 -2.26 -10.90 -17.61
N ALA A 235 -2.58 -11.30 -18.84
CA ALA A 235 -1.60 -11.88 -19.75
C ALA A 235 -0.45 -10.90 -20.07
N PHE A 236 -0.75 -9.62 -20.22
CA PHE A 236 0.26 -8.58 -20.43
C PHE A 236 1.24 -8.48 -19.26
N TYR A 237 0.75 -8.40 -18.02
CA TYR A 237 1.62 -8.29 -16.84
C TYR A 237 2.36 -9.59 -16.54
N GLN A 238 1.77 -10.75 -16.78
CA GLN A 238 2.48 -12.03 -16.68
C GLN A 238 3.67 -12.09 -17.63
N ARG A 239 3.52 -11.66 -18.89
CA ARG A 239 4.65 -11.58 -19.84
C ARG A 239 5.76 -10.63 -19.36
N LYS A 240 5.41 -9.53 -18.69
CA LYS A 240 6.38 -8.57 -18.13
C LYS A 240 7.13 -9.12 -16.91
N LEU A 241 6.49 -9.97 -16.11
CA LEU A 241 7.10 -10.59 -14.93
C LEU A 241 8.04 -11.75 -15.28
N HIS A 242 7.80 -12.42 -16.41
CA HIS A 242 8.61 -13.56 -16.87
C HIS A 242 9.78 -13.16 -17.77
N LYS A 243 9.91 -11.86 -18.07
CA LYS A 243 11.02 -11.30 -18.85
C LYS A 243 12.13 -10.86 -17.93
#